data_AF-A0A8T0SGC8-F1
#
_entry.id   AF-A0A8T0SGC8-F1
#
_cell.length_a   1.000
_cell.length_b   1.000
_cell.length_c   1.000
_cell.angle_alpha   90.00
_cell.angle_beta   90.00
_cell.angle_gamma   90.00
#
_symmetry.space_group_name_H-M   'P 1'
#
loop_
_entity.id
_entity.type
_entity.pdbx_description
1 polymer ?
#
loop_
_entity_poly.entity_id
_entity_poly.type
_entity_poly.pdbx_seq_one_letter_code
_entity_poly.pdbx_strand_id
1 'polypeptide(L)'
;MAKQHKRASLVDYGEHAQSSKKPRGQASPTAVVKCELPGGGRRGEELEEEVGQGGGAGAAVAMEVMEEPQLNLRMGLVLFHCRACLLPLKSPTFKCEAGHVVCGSCRVSHDQACGGAATYAACAEVDAFVRDAKLPCPFQEHGCASDVVYYQASDHERACPWAPCYCPGGDAFTSPPRLLEHFRAAHPCWPVTDVSYGKPYRIPAPRPPQGLHVLVGQEDRCVFLVSSSALGPVTRLSVVCLRANGDAAAGAAQFKCKLWVEDARGNATMANFWVESSNLAGGDAAVEQGLFLAVMLELVQVRIDKHDRAAANSTPTPAARSSDAQLVATA
;
A
#
# COMPACT_ATOMS: atom_id res chain seq x y z
N MET A 1 26.70 41.54 25.87
CA MET A 1 27.38 41.70 24.57
C MET A 1 26.35 42.03 23.50
N ALA A 2 26.75 42.83 22.52
CA ALA A 2 25.93 43.58 21.58
C ALA A 2 25.02 42.75 20.66
N LYS A 3 23.99 43.41 20.07
CA LYS A 3 23.78 43.39 18.62
C LYS A 3 22.85 44.52 18.16
N GLN A 4 23.41 45.35 17.28
CA GLN A 4 22.78 46.45 16.58
C GLN A 4 21.81 45.95 15.50
N HIS A 5 20.73 46.69 15.31
CA HIS A 5 19.94 46.70 14.09
C HIS A 5 20.70 47.39 12.94
N LYS A 6 20.33 46.99 11.71
CA LYS A 6 20.34 47.76 10.44
C LYS A 6 21.22 47.11 9.35
N ARG A 7 20.56 46.56 8.32
CA ARG A 7 21.12 46.49 6.97
C ARG A 7 20.01 46.82 5.97
N ALA A 8 20.24 47.93 5.26
CA ALA A 8 19.57 48.30 4.03
C ALA A 8 20.45 47.88 2.84
N SER A 9 19.84 47.99 1.65
CA SER A 9 20.44 48.33 0.36
C SER A 9 20.79 47.21 -0.62
N LEU A 10 19.85 47.06 -1.56
CA LEU A 10 19.99 46.95 -3.02
C LEU A 10 21.28 47.55 -3.61
N VAL A 11 21.95 46.82 -4.52
CA VAL A 11 22.63 47.37 -5.74
C VAL A 11 22.71 46.28 -6.82
N ASP A 12 22.43 46.73 -8.04
CA ASP A 12 22.47 46.13 -9.38
C ASP A 12 23.91 45.78 -9.88
N TYR A 13 24.00 44.98 -10.95
CA TYR A 13 24.80 45.20 -12.18
C TYR A 13 25.01 43.90 -13.00
N GLY A 14 24.70 43.97 -14.31
CA GLY A 14 25.66 43.54 -15.33
C GLY A 14 25.25 42.43 -16.30
N GLU A 15 24.83 42.83 -17.50
CA GLU A 15 24.71 42.01 -18.72
C GLU A 15 26.07 41.51 -19.25
N HIS A 16 26.07 40.35 -19.93
CA HIS A 16 26.92 40.12 -21.11
C HIS A 16 26.28 39.07 -22.04
N ALA A 17 26.21 39.43 -23.33
CA ALA A 17 25.56 38.69 -24.41
C ALA A 17 26.49 37.69 -25.14
N GLN A 18 25.85 36.83 -25.97
CA GLN A 18 26.29 36.06 -27.17
C GLN A 18 25.86 34.57 -27.03
N SER A 19 25.36 33.83 -28.02
CA SER A 19 25.07 34.03 -29.45
C SER A 19 24.17 32.88 -29.93
N SER A 20 23.17 33.22 -30.75
CA SER A 20 22.65 32.51 -31.93
C SER A 20 22.54 30.98 -31.99
N LYS A 21 21.31 30.46 -32.18
CA LYS A 21 20.80 29.92 -33.47
C LYS A 21 19.33 29.42 -33.34
N LYS A 22 18.45 30.03 -34.14
CA LYS A 22 17.09 29.58 -34.56
C LYS A 22 17.24 28.45 -35.63
N PRO A 23 16.19 27.70 -36.10
CA PRO A 23 14.83 28.21 -36.33
C PRO A 23 13.62 27.22 -36.23
N ARG A 24 12.42 27.82 -36.41
CA ARG A 24 11.18 27.39 -37.12
C ARG A 24 10.57 26.02 -36.78
N GLY A 25 9.27 25.86 -36.58
CA GLY A 25 8.11 26.64 -37.02
C GLY A 25 7.28 25.84 -38.03
N GLN A 26 5.96 25.80 -37.79
CA GLN A 26 4.83 25.44 -38.67
C GLN A 26 4.18 24.03 -38.58
N ALA A 27 2.90 24.10 -38.19
CA ALA A 27 1.71 23.61 -38.91
C ALA A 27 1.29 22.13 -38.81
N SER A 28 0.08 21.93 -38.26
CA SER A 28 -0.88 20.87 -38.64
C SER A 28 -1.26 21.01 -40.13
N PRO A 29 -1.74 19.97 -40.86
CA PRO A 29 -3.05 19.30 -40.66
C PRO A 29 -2.94 17.76 -40.86
N THR A 30 -3.93 16.88 -40.65
CA THR A 30 -5.18 16.76 -41.42
C THR A 30 -5.95 15.55 -40.87
N ALA A 31 -7.27 15.64 -40.84
CA ALA A 31 -8.19 14.55 -40.61
C ALA A 31 -8.08 13.47 -41.70
N VAL A 32 -8.17 12.18 -41.31
CA VAL A 32 -8.65 11.11 -42.19
C VAL A 32 -9.65 10.27 -41.41
N VAL A 33 -10.92 10.49 -41.72
CA VAL A 33 -12.02 9.57 -41.45
C VAL A 33 -11.93 8.43 -42.46
N LYS A 34 -12.02 7.18 -41.99
CA LYS A 34 -12.42 6.05 -42.83
C LYS A 34 -13.18 5.03 -41.98
N CYS A 35 -14.51 5.08 -42.07
CA CYS A 35 -15.39 3.94 -41.84
C CYS A 35 -15.70 3.34 -43.21
N GLU A 36 -15.62 2.01 -43.39
CA GLU A 36 -16.60 1.16 -44.12
C GLU A 36 -16.37 -0.33 -43.77
N LEU A 37 -17.46 -1.03 -43.44
CA LEU A 37 -17.65 -2.52 -43.42
C LEU A 37 -18.09 -2.97 -44.84
N PRO A 38 -18.60 -4.20 -45.14
CA PRO A 38 -18.62 -5.52 -44.49
C PRO A 38 -18.26 -6.71 -45.43
N GLY A 39 -18.21 -7.94 -44.87
CA GLY A 39 -18.82 -9.12 -45.54
C GLY A 39 -17.91 -10.28 -45.97
N GLY A 40 -18.39 -11.51 -45.74
CA GLY A 40 -18.01 -12.71 -46.51
C GLY A 40 -17.65 -13.93 -45.68
N GLY A 41 -18.61 -14.85 -45.47
CA GLY A 41 -18.34 -16.18 -44.91
C GLY A 41 -18.13 -17.28 -45.96
N ARG A 42 -17.67 -18.46 -45.53
CA ARG A 42 -18.26 -19.81 -45.75
C ARG A 42 -17.25 -20.96 -45.54
N ARG A 43 -17.78 -22.03 -44.89
CA ARG A 43 -17.49 -23.50 -44.98
C ARG A 43 -16.06 -23.96 -44.63
N GLY A 44 -15.81 -25.08 -43.95
CA GLY A 44 -16.56 -26.31 -43.60
C GLY A 44 -15.51 -27.45 -43.64
N GLU A 45 -15.40 -28.33 -42.64
CA GLU A 45 -15.61 -29.80 -42.71
C GLU A 45 -15.09 -30.39 -41.37
N GLU A 46 -15.95 -30.99 -40.52
CA GLU A 46 -16.32 -32.42 -40.38
C GLU A 46 -15.50 -33.17 -39.30
N LEU A 47 -16.18 -33.74 -38.28
CA LEU A 47 -16.24 -35.19 -37.99
C LEU A 47 -17.01 -35.49 -36.67
N GLU A 48 -18.06 -36.30 -36.85
CA GLU A 48 -18.58 -37.41 -36.02
C GLU A 48 -19.36 -37.19 -34.71
N GLU A 49 -20.60 -37.68 -34.75
CA GLU A 49 -21.52 -37.96 -33.64
C GLU A 49 -21.10 -39.22 -32.87
N GLU A 50 -21.26 -39.19 -31.55
CA GLU A 50 -21.54 -40.39 -30.75
C GLU A 50 -22.64 -40.07 -29.72
N VAL A 51 -23.55 -41.02 -29.57
CA VAL A 51 -24.82 -40.95 -28.83
C VAL A 51 -24.60 -41.28 -27.35
N GLY A 52 -25.29 -40.59 -26.43
CA GLY A 52 -25.34 -41.04 -25.04
C GLY A 52 -26.09 -40.15 -24.04
N GLN A 53 -27.40 -40.42 -23.93
CA GLN A 53 -28.21 -40.49 -22.69
C GLN A 53 -27.97 -39.48 -21.54
N GLY A 54 -29.02 -38.69 -21.28
CA GLY A 54 -29.68 -38.67 -19.97
C GLY A 54 -28.99 -37.92 -18.83
N GLY A 55 -29.53 -36.74 -18.49
CA GLY A 55 -29.26 -36.10 -17.21
C GLY A 55 -29.71 -34.65 -17.20
N GLY A 56 -30.90 -34.38 -16.66
CA GLY A 56 -31.36 -33.03 -16.41
C GLY A 56 -30.43 -32.32 -15.42
N ALA A 57 -29.57 -31.47 -15.94
CA ALA A 57 -28.85 -30.47 -15.17
C ALA A 57 -29.42 -29.11 -15.60
N GLY A 58 -30.02 -28.41 -14.64
CA GLY A 58 -30.42 -27.02 -14.84
C GLY A 58 -29.22 -26.23 -15.33
N ALA A 59 -29.31 -25.74 -16.56
CA ALA A 59 -28.33 -24.84 -17.13
C ALA A 59 -28.34 -23.56 -16.28
N ALA A 60 -27.38 -23.46 -15.37
CA ALA A 60 -27.02 -22.17 -14.80
C ALA A 60 -26.40 -21.39 -15.95
N VAL A 61 -27.21 -20.53 -16.57
CA VAL A 61 -26.73 -19.55 -17.54
C VAL A 61 -25.70 -18.70 -16.80
N ALA A 62 -24.44 -18.83 -17.19
CA ALA A 62 -23.40 -17.91 -16.74
C ALA A 62 -23.80 -16.52 -17.24
N MET A 63 -24.30 -15.66 -16.34
CA MET A 63 -24.47 -14.25 -16.65
C MET A 63 -23.08 -13.68 -16.84
N GLU A 64 -22.68 -13.48 -18.09
CA GLU A 64 -21.55 -12.62 -18.39
C GLU A 64 -21.93 -11.21 -17.92
N VAL A 65 -21.30 -10.78 -16.83
CA VAL A 65 -21.42 -9.40 -16.36
C VAL A 65 -20.72 -8.55 -17.41
N MET A 66 -21.52 -7.98 -18.32
CA MET A 66 -21.02 -7.02 -19.29
C MET A 66 -20.47 -5.83 -18.51
N GLU A 67 -19.18 -5.54 -18.64
CA GLU A 67 -18.57 -4.38 -18.01
C GLU A 67 -19.23 -3.10 -18.55
N GLU A 68 -19.82 -2.31 -17.67
CA GLU A 68 -20.40 -1.02 -18.05
C GLU A 68 -19.30 -0.08 -18.55
N PRO A 69 -19.55 0.69 -19.64
CA PRO A 69 -18.56 1.60 -20.18
C PRO A 69 -18.22 2.70 -19.16
N GLN A 70 -16.92 2.87 -18.88
CA GLN A 70 -16.43 3.86 -17.93
C GLN A 70 -16.00 5.16 -18.62
N LEU A 71 -16.29 6.29 -17.96
CA LEU A 71 -15.87 7.63 -18.39
C LEU A 71 -14.74 8.15 -17.47
N ASN A 72 -13.59 8.49 -18.03
CA ASN A 72 -12.45 9.04 -17.29
C ASN A 72 -12.48 10.57 -17.28
N LEU A 73 -12.91 11.17 -16.16
CA LEU A 73 -12.96 12.62 -15.96
C LEU A 73 -11.82 13.10 -15.05
N ARG A 74 -11.20 14.23 -15.39
CA ARG A 74 -10.22 14.90 -14.53
C ARG A 74 -10.89 16.07 -13.82
N MET A 75 -10.86 16.03 -12.48
CA MET A 75 -11.54 16.99 -11.63
C MET A 75 -10.60 17.41 -10.49
N GLY A 76 -10.69 18.66 -10.02
CA GLY A 76 -9.94 19.11 -8.86
C GLY A 76 -10.46 18.48 -7.58
N LEU A 77 -9.58 17.89 -6.76
CA LEU A 77 -9.96 17.26 -5.48
C LEU A 77 -10.69 18.22 -4.53
N VAL A 78 -10.44 19.52 -4.63
CA VAL A 78 -11.14 20.58 -3.88
C VAL A 78 -12.67 20.50 -4.00
N LEU A 79 -13.19 19.94 -5.09
CA LEU A 79 -14.64 19.75 -5.31
C LEU A 79 -15.23 18.61 -4.47
N PHE A 80 -14.38 17.72 -3.97
CA PHE A 80 -14.74 16.61 -3.10
C PHE A 80 -14.44 16.88 -1.62
N HIS A 81 -14.20 18.14 -1.24
CA HIS A 81 -13.97 18.50 0.16
C HIS A 81 -15.25 19.00 0.82
N CYS A 82 -15.43 18.60 2.08
CA CYS A 82 -16.51 19.06 2.93
C CYS A 82 -16.38 20.57 3.15
N ARG A 83 -17.47 21.32 2.96
CA ARG A 83 -17.47 22.79 3.17
C ARG A 83 -17.28 23.21 4.63
N ALA A 84 -17.43 22.30 5.58
CA ALA A 84 -17.23 22.57 6.99
C ALA A 84 -15.84 22.20 7.50
N CYS A 85 -15.41 20.94 7.34
CA CYS A 85 -14.13 20.47 7.88
C CYS A 85 -12.97 20.54 6.88
N LEU A 86 -13.24 20.85 5.61
CA LEU A 86 -12.24 20.88 4.54
C LEU A 86 -11.47 19.57 4.37
N LEU A 87 -12.06 18.44 4.78
CA LEU A 87 -11.56 17.09 4.55
C LEU A 87 -12.32 16.41 3.41
N PRO A 88 -11.75 15.37 2.78
CA PRO A 88 -12.43 14.54 1.79
C PRO A 88 -13.83 14.11 2.25
N LEU A 89 -14.85 14.39 1.43
CA LEU A 89 -16.21 13.91 1.65
C LEU A 89 -16.21 12.38 1.71
N LYS A 90 -17.12 11.82 2.49
CA LYS A 90 -17.41 10.38 2.53
C LYS A 90 -18.91 10.24 2.58
N SER A 91 -19.46 9.28 1.84
CA SER A 91 -20.89 8.99 1.95
C SER A 91 -21.22 8.52 3.38
N PRO A 92 -22.34 8.94 3.99
CA PRO A 92 -23.37 9.80 3.41
C PRO A 92 -23.06 11.30 3.47
N THR A 93 -23.38 12.01 2.39
CA THR A 93 -23.21 13.46 2.23
C THR A 93 -24.55 14.21 2.27
N PHE A 94 -24.49 15.48 2.66
CA PHE A 94 -25.67 16.30 2.90
C PHE A 94 -25.54 17.67 2.28
N LYS A 95 -26.62 18.14 1.66
CA LYS A 95 -26.69 19.44 1.00
C LYS A 95 -27.63 20.36 1.78
N CYS A 96 -27.17 21.56 2.09
CA CYS A 96 -28.01 22.60 2.69
C CYS A 96 -28.76 23.42 1.63
N GLU A 97 -29.72 24.26 2.05
CA GLU A 97 -30.50 25.13 1.16
C GLU A 97 -29.64 26.11 0.34
N ALA A 98 -28.51 26.55 0.88
CA ALA A 98 -27.53 27.38 0.17
C ALA A 98 -26.67 26.60 -0.85
N GLY A 99 -26.85 25.28 -0.93
CA GLY A 99 -26.17 24.41 -1.90
C GLY A 99 -24.81 23.85 -1.46
N HIS A 100 -24.35 24.14 -0.24
CA HIS A 100 -23.12 23.57 0.29
C HIS A 100 -23.29 22.09 0.61
N VAL A 101 -22.24 21.29 0.29
CA VAL A 101 -22.20 19.86 0.59
C VAL A 101 -21.24 19.60 1.75
N VAL A 102 -21.70 18.81 2.73
CA VAL A 102 -20.98 18.49 3.96
C VAL A 102 -21.05 17.00 4.31
N CYS A 103 -20.10 16.54 5.13
CA CYS A 103 -20.14 15.19 5.71
C CYS A 103 -21.33 15.04 6.68
N GLY A 104 -21.78 13.80 6.89
CA GLY A 104 -22.81 13.48 7.89
C GLY A 104 -22.52 14.03 9.30
N SER A 105 -21.28 13.97 9.75
CA SER A 105 -20.86 14.50 11.07
C SER A 105 -20.75 16.03 11.12
N CYS A 106 -20.72 16.71 9.97
CA CYS A 106 -20.49 18.15 9.90
C CYS A 106 -21.78 18.97 9.77
N ARG A 107 -22.96 18.35 9.71
CA ARG A 107 -24.23 19.09 9.54
C ARG A 107 -24.45 20.15 10.62
N VAL A 108 -24.18 19.78 11.88
CA VAL A 108 -24.44 20.66 13.03
C VAL A 108 -23.43 21.81 13.10
N SER A 109 -22.15 21.55 12.85
CA SER A 109 -21.10 22.57 12.92
C SER A 109 -21.10 23.53 11.72
N HIS A 110 -21.66 23.11 10.58
CA HIS A 110 -21.74 23.94 9.39
C HIS A 110 -22.82 25.02 9.45
N ASP A 111 -23.92 24.80 10.18
CA ASP A 111 -25.06 25.72 10.24
C ASP A 111 -24.64 27.17 10.55
N GLN A 112 -23.79 27.34 11.56
CA GLN A 112 -23.25 28.64 11.97
C GLN A 112 -22.38 29.30 10.88
N ALA A 113 -21.61 28.50 10.14
CA ALA A 113 -20.75 28.98 9.06
C ALA A 113 -21.51 29.28 7.75
N CYS A 114 -22.70 28.70 7.60
CA CYS A 114 -23.53 28.83 6.41
C CYS A 114 -24.55 29.97 6.48
N GLY A 115 -24.48 30.81 7.52
CA GLY A 115 -25.44 31.89 7.73
C GLY A 115 -26.82 31.41 8.19
N GLY A 116 -26.90 30.27 8.89
CA GLY A 116 -28.13 29.75 9.50
C GLY A 116 -28.96 28.86 8.58
N ALA A 117 -28.31 28.00 7.79
CA ALA A 117 -29.02 27.03 6.96
C ALA A 117 -29.72 25.98 7.84
N ALA A 118 -31.01 26.19 8.08
CA ALA A 118 -31.82 25.42 9.03
C ALA A 118 -32.07 23.96 8.62
N THR A 119 -31.93 23.61 7.34
CA THR A 119 -32.24 22.26 6.84
C THR A 119 -31.14 21.68 5.95
N TYR A 120 -30.98 20.34 6.05
CA TYR A 120 -30.04 19.55 5.28
C TYR A 120 -30.75 18.33 4.69
N ALA A 121 -30.64 18.14 3.39
CA ALA A 121 -31.11 16.95 2.69
C ALA A 121 -29.95 15.99 2.41
N ALA A 122 -30.22 14.68 2.45
CA ALA A 122 -29.27 13.69 1.95
C ALA A 122 -29.03 13.92 0.46
N CYS A 123 -27.78 13.87 0.01
CA CYS A 123 -27.41 14.09 -1.39
C CYS A 123 -26.97 12.77 -2.02
N ALA A 124 -27.95 11.97 -2.45
CA ALA A 124 -27.69 10.67 -3.07
C ALA A 124 -26.87 10.79 -4.36
N GLU A 125 -27.02 11.89 -5.08
CA GLU A 125 -26.28 12.17 -6.31
C GLU A 125 -24.78 12.33 -6.02
N VAL A 126 -24.43 13.15 -5.02
CA VAL A 126 -23.02 13.32 -4.62
C VAL A 126 -22.48 12.03 -4.01
N ASP A 127 -23.27 11.30 -3.23
CA ASP A 127 -22.87 10.01 -2.68
C ASP A 127 -22.49 9.01 -3.78
N ALA A 128 -23.21 8.99 -4.90
CA ALA A 128 -22.86 8.13 -6.04
C ALA A 128 -21.47 8.49 -6.58
N PHE A 129 -21.19 9.78 -6.83
CA PHE A 129 -19.87 10.20 -7.32
C PHE A 129 -18.75 9.99 -6.31
N VAL A 130 -19.00 10.26 -5.03
CA VAL A 130 -17.98 10.16 -3.97
C VAL A 130 -17.52 8.71 -3.77
N ARG A 131 -18.41 7.73 -3.93
CA ARG A 131 -18.07 6.30 -3.79
C ARG A 131 -17.16 5.80 -4.91
N ASP A 132 -17.34 6.31 -6.13
CA ASP A 132 -16.63 5.83 -7.32
C ASP A 132 -15.49 6.75 -7.78
N ALA A 133 -15.35 7.94 -7.20
CA ALA A 133 -14.26 8.86 -7.50
C ALA A 133 -12.91 8.27 -7.06
N LYS A 134 -12.08 7.91 -8.03
CA LYS A 134 -10.77 7.30 -7.79
C LYS A 134 -9.62 8.22 -8.17
N LEU A 135 -8.49 8.00 -7.51
CA LEU A 135 -7.20 8.57 -7.81
C LEU A 135 -6.25 7.45 -8.22
N PRO A 136 -5.44 7.65 -9.27
CA PRO A 136 -4.35 6.74 -9.54
C PRO A 136 -3.35 6.76 -8.38
N CYS A 137 -2.78 5.61 -8.05
CA CYS A 137 -1.72 5.53 -7.05
C CYS A 137 -0.49 6.38 -7.48
N PRO A 138 0.11 7.17 -6.58
CA PRO A 138 1.32 7.93 -6.92
C PRO A 138 2.51 7.03 -7.31
N PHE A 139 2.51 5.76 -6.94
CA PHE A 139 3.58 4.79 -7.24
C PHE A 139 3.33 4.00 -8.54
N GLN A 140 2.55 4.54 -9.48
CA GLN A 140 2.34 3.95 -10.81
C GLN A 140 3.65 3.67 -11.55
N GLU A 141 4.59 4.62 -11.52
CA GLU A 141 5.90 4.46 -12.16
C GLU A 141 6.71 3.31 -11.57
N HIS A 142 6.49 2.99 -10.29
CA HIS A 142 7.13 1.89 -9.58
C HIS A 142 6.42 0.53 -9.77
N GLY A 143 5.19 0.53 -10.31
CA GLY A 143 4.44 -0.66 -10.71
C GLY A 143 3.03 -0.78 -10.12
N CYS A 144 2.55 0.19 -9.33
CA CYS A 144 1.18 0.12 -8.80
C CYS A 144 0.15 0.51 -9.85
N ALA A 145 -0.63 -0.44 -10.37
CA ALA A 145 -1.72 -0.17 -11.32
C ALA A 145 -3.07 0.14 -10.64
N SER A 146 -3.09 0.41 -9.33
CA SER A 146 -4.33 0.60 -8.58
C SER A 146 -4.89 2.01 -8.74
N ASP A 147 -6.19 2.08 -9.01
CA ASP A 147 -7.02 3.27 -8.84
C ASP A 147 -7.79 3.16 -7.53
N VAL A 148 -7.56 4.10 -6.62
CA VAL A 148 -8.04 4.05 -5.23
C VAL A 148 -9.04 5.14 -4.99
N VAL A 149 -10.12 4.86 -4.27
CA VAL A 149 -11.11 5.89 -3.93
C VAL A 149 -10.42 7.04 -3.19
N TYR A 150 -10.68 8.28 -3.61
CA TYR A 150 -9.86 9.44 -3.22
C TYR A 150 -9.72 9.62 -1.70
N TYR A 151 -10.76 9.32 -0.92
CA TYR A 151 -10.74 9.44 0.53
C TYR A 151 -9.99 8.29 1.25
N GLN A 152 -9.55 7.27 0.52
CA GLN A 152 -8.67 6.17 0.95
C GLN A 152 -7.25 6.30 0.40
N ALA A 153 -6.98 7.28 -0.47
CA ALA A 153 -5.70 7.39 -1.18
C ALA A 153 -4.50 7.48 -0.23
N SER A 154 -4.62 8.23 0.87
CA SER A 154 -3.58 8.35 1.89
C SER A 154 -3.32 7.03 2.62
N ASP A 155 -4.36 6.26 2.94
CA ASP A 155 -4.20 4.94 3.57
C ASP A 155 -3.55 3.94 2.61
N HIS A 156 -3.97 3.94 1.34
CA HIS A 156 -3.33 3.14 0.30
C HIS A 156 -1.86 3.53 0.12
N GLU A 157 -1.55 4.81 -0.02
CA GLU A 157 -0.18 5.30 -0.18
C GLU A 157 0.70 4.74 0.94
N ARG A 158 0.24 4.86 2.19
CA ARG A 158 0.92 4.33 3.39
C ARG A 158 1.03 2.80 3.44
N ALA A 159 0.22 2.06 2.72
CA ALA A 159 0.25 0.59 2.70
C ALA A 159 0.73 0.01 1.36
N CYS A 160 1.06 0.85 0.38
CA CYS A 160 1.27 0.41 -0.98
C CYS A 160 2.52 -0.49 -1.07
N PRO A 161 2.39 -1.73 -1.57
CA PRO A 161 3.53 -2.65 -1.70
C PRO A 161 4.53 -2.20 -2.78
N TRP A 162 4.15 -1.21 -3.58
CA TRP A 162 4.98 -0.61 -4.63
C TRP A 162 5.65 0.68 -4.19
N ALA A 163 5.42 1.14 -2.95
CA ALA A 163 6.10 2.30 -2.42
C ALA A 163 7.61 2.06 -2.39
N PRO A 164 8.43 2.97 -2.94
CA PRO A 164 9.85 2.73 -3.18
C PRO A 164 10.67 2.65 -1.88
N CYS A 165 11.68 1.78 -1.89
CA CYS A 165 12.67 1.58 -0.83
C CYS A 165 14.07 1.75 -1.41
N TYR A 166 15.07 1.89 -0.52
CA TYR A 166 16.48 1.96 -0.90
C TYR A 166 17.13 0.58 -0.90
N CYS A 167 18.09 0.37 -1.78
CA CYS A 167 18.99 -0.78 -1.70
C CYS A 167 20.00 -0.58 -0.54
N PRO A 168 20.20 -1.57 0.36
CA PRO A 168 21.18 -1.44 1.44
C PRO A 168 22.64 -1.47 0.95
N GLY A 169 22.88 -1.88 -0.30
CA GLY A 169 24.22 -2.04 -0.88
C GLY A 169 24.52 -1.10 -2.05
N GLY A 170 23.69 -0.07 -2.26
CA GLY A 170 23.80 0.82 -3.42
C GLY A 170 22.86 2.01 -3.38
N ASP A 171 22.75 2.72 -4.50
CA ASP A 171 21.91 3.92 -4.67
C ASP A 171 20.53 3.63 -5.29
N ALA A 172 20.25 2.37 -5.63
CA ALA A 172 19.00 1.98 -6.26
C ALA A 172 17.80 2.30 -5.34
N PHE A 173 16.83 3.02 -5.91
CA PHE A 173 15.60 3.44 -5.23
C PHE A 173 14.38 3.04 -6.08
N THR A 174 13.67 1.99 -5.67
CA THR A 174 12.55 1.44 -6.42
C THR A 174 11.65 0.58 -5.53
N SER A 175 10.55 0.06 -6.06
CA SER A 175 9.62 -0.78 -5.30
C SER A 175 10.27 -2.08 -4.82
N PRO A 176 9.84 -2.67 -3.69
CA PRO A 176 10.34 -3.95 -3.20
C PRO A 176 10.36 -5.08 -4.25
N PRO A 177 9.32 -5.27 -5.09
CA PRO A 177 9.38 -6.28 -6.15
C PRO A 177 10.48 -6.03 -7.19
N ARG A 178 10.72 -4.76 -7.58
CA ARG A 178 11.81 -4.40 -8.49
C ARG A 178 13.19 -4.43 -7.81
N LEU A 179 13.25 -4.14 -6.52
CA LEU A 179 14.48 -4.32 -5.73
C LEU A 179 14.90 -5.78 -5.67
N LEU A 180 13.95 -6.72 -5.63
CA LEU A 180 14.26 -8.14 -5.69
C LEU A 180 14.97 -8.53 -7.00
N GLU A 181 14.56 -7.95 -8.14
CA GLU A 181 15.24 -8.13 -9.43
C GLU A 181 16.63 -7.49 -9.40
N HIS A 182 16.74 -6.28 -8.85
CA HIS A 182 18.02 -5.60 -8.64
C HIS A 182 18.98 -6.41 -7.77
N PHE A 183 18.51 -7.02 -6.66
CA PHE A 183 19.34 -7.86 -5.80
C PHE A 183 19.93 -9.04 -6.57
N ARG A 184 19.14 -9.71 -7.40
CA ARG A 184 19.63 -10.82 -8.22
C ARG A 184 20.68 -10.39 -9.25
N ALA A 185 20.55 -9.17 -9.81
CA ALA A 185 21.43 -8.68 -10.85
C ALA A 185 22.72 -8.02 -10.30
N ALA A 186 22.60 -7.17 -9.28
CA ALA A 186 23.68 -6.36 -8.74
C ALA A 186 24.34 -6.96 -7.50
N HIS A 187 23.65 -7.86 -6.78
CA HIS A 187 24.13 -8.47 -5.55
C HIS A 187 24.00 -10.01 -5.59
N PRO A 188 24.70 -10.68 -6.53
CA PRO A 188 24.62 -12.14 -6.69
C PRO A 188 25.11 -12.92 -5.45
N CYS A 189 25.81 -12.24 -4.53
CA CYS A 189 26.23 -12.78 -3.24
C CYS A 189 25.11 -12.83 -2.19
N TRP A 190 23.95 -12.21 -2.44
CA TRP A 190 22.79 -12.24 -1.54
C TRP A 190 21.86 -13.38 -1.94
N PRO A 191 21.83 -14.49 -1.19
CA PRO A 191 20.95 -15.61 -1.51
C PRO A 191 19.50 -15.18 -1.36
N VAL A 192 18.65 -15.65 -2.28
CA VAL A 192 17.21 -15.42 -2.26
C VAL A 192 16.51 -16.73 -1.97
N THR A 193 15.57 -16.75 -1.01
CA THR A 193 14.77 -17.93 -0.68
C THR A 193 13.31 -17.58 -0.61
N ASP A 194 12.48 -18.25 -1.41
CA ASP A 194 11.04 -18.14 -1.29
C ASP A 194 10.56 -18.92 -0.05
N VAL A 195 9.74 -18.27 0.79
CA VAL A 195 9.23 -18.80 2.05
C VAL A 195 7.71 -18.73 2.09
N SER A 196 7.07 -19.74 2.68
CA SER A 196 5.64 -19.70 3.04
C SER A 196 5.48 -19.34 4.51
N TYR A 197 4.48 -18.54 4.83
CA TYR A 197 4.24 -18.13 6.22
C TYR A 197 3.92 -19.33 7.13
N GLY A 198 4.40 -19.28 8.37
CA GLY A 198 4.22 -20.32 9.37
C GLY A 198 5.09 -21.57 9.21
N LYS A 199 5.90 -21.66 8.15
CA LYS A 199 6.84 -22.78 7.93
C LYS A 199 8.28 -22.39 8.28
N PRO A 200 9.05 -23.29 8.91
CA PRO A 200 10.46 -23.07 9.18
C PRO A 200 11.31 -23.31 7.92
N TYR A 201 12.32 -22.46 7.71
CA TYR A 201 13.31 -22.59 6.66
C TYR A 201 14.71 -22.54 7.24
N ARG A 202 15.60 -23.41 6.75
CA ARG A 202 17.03 -23.39 7.08
C ARG A 202 17.75 -22.54 6.04
N ILE A 203 18.42 -21.49 6.49
CA ILE A 203 19.19 -20.58 5.64
C ILE A 203 20.65 -20.50 6.12
N PRO A 204 21.61 -20.28 5.20
CA PRO A 204 22.96 -19.89 5.57
C PRO A 204 22.93 -18.62 6.40
N ALA A 205 23.66 -18.60 7.51
CA ALA A 205 23.78 -17.39 8.30
C ALA A 205 24.47 -16.29 7.45
N PRO A 206 23.87 -15.09 7.30
CA PRO A 206 24.57 -13.98 6.66
C PRO A 206 25.90 -13.73 7.39
N ARG A 207 26.98 -13.45 6.65
CA ARG A 207 28.31 -13.23 7.22
C ARG A 207 28.70 -11.75 7.14
N PRO A 208 29.15 -11.13 8.24
CA PRO A 208 29.68 -9.77 8.21
C PRO A 208 30.90 -9.65 7.26
N PRO A 209 31.17 -8.46 6.67
CA PRO A 209 30.51 -7.18 6.91
C PRO A 209 29.30 -6.87 6.01
N GLN A 210 29.06 -7.62 4.93
CA GLN A 210 28.02 -7.31 3.91
C GLN A 210 27.04 -8.47 3.64
N GLY A 211 26.99 -9.46 4.53
CA GLY A 211 26.11 -10.61 4.40
C GLY A 211 24.65 -10.22 4.59
N LEU A 212 23.87 -10.45 3.53
CA LEU A 212 22.42 -10.33 3.53
C LEU A 212 21.83 -11.63 2.97
N HIS A 213 20.72 -12.08 3.56
CA HIS A 213 19.89 -13.14 2.99
C HIS A 213 18.49 -12.57 2.75
N VAL A 214 17.99 -12.73 1.53
CA VAL A 214 16.68 -12.21 1.11
C VAL A 214 15.65 -13.32 1.20
N LEU A 215 14.58 -13.09 1.94
CA LEU A 215 13.42 -14.00 1.99
C LEU A 215 12.26 -13.36 1.25
N VAL A 216 11.50 -14.16 0.50
CA VAL A 216 10.36 -13.67 -0.28
C VAL A 216 9.12 -14.49 0.07
N GLY A 217 8.09 -13.83 0.60
CA GLY A 217 6.80 -14.47 0.86
C GLY A 217 6.17 -14.98 -0.43
N GLN A 218 5.81 -16.25 -0.50
CA GLN A 218 5.19 -16.82 -1.70
C GLN A 218 3.77 -16.29 -1.93
N GLU A 219 3.07 -15.96 -0.85
CA GLU A 219 1.65 -15.63 -0.84
C GLU A 219 1.38 -14.18 -1.27
N ASP A 220 2.25 -13.25 -0.88
CA ASP A 220 2.05 -11.81 -1.11
C ASP A 220 3.30 -11.09 -1.63
N ARG A 221 4.37 -11.84 -1.92
CA ARG A 221 5.65 -11.31 -2.43
C ARG A 221 6.29 -10.27 -1.53
N CYS A 222 5.95 -10.23 -0.23
CA CYS A 222 6.67 -9.40 0.73
C CYS A 222 8.15 -9.82 0.77
N VAL A 223 9.03 -8.83 0.78
CA VAL A 223 10.48 -9.03 0.81
C VAL A 223 10.96 -8.79 2.24
N PHE A 224 11.72 -9.74 2.78
CA PHE A 224 12.36 -9.64 4.08
C PHE A 224 13.86 -9.75 3.93
N LEU A 225 14.58 -8.99 4.75
CA LEU A 225 16.03 -8.98 4.78
C LEU A 225 16.51 -9.53 6.11
N VAL A 226 17.35 -10.55 6.05
CA VAL A 226 18.07 -11.09 7.21
C VAL A 226 19.51 -10.61 7.12
N SER A 227 19.93 -9.81 8.10
CA SER A 227 21.31 -9.30 8.18
C SER A 227 21.97 -9.72 9.48
N SER A 228 23.31 -9.77 9.44
CA SER A 228 24.15 -10.07 10.59
C SER A 228 25.12 -8.91 10.86
N SER A 229 25.33 -8.57 12.12
CA SER A 229 26.40 -7.64 12.54
C SER A 229 27.22 -8.26 13.67
N ALA A 230 28.53 -8.02 13.68
CA ALA A 230 29.40 -8.52 14.74
C ALA A 230 29.26 -7.64 15.98
N LEU A 231 29.06 -8.25 17.15
CA LEU A 231 29.01 -7.61 18.46
C LEU A 231 29.96 -8.35 19.40
N GLY A 232 31.26 -8.09 19.26
CA GLY A 232 32.30 -8.83 19.97
C GLY A 232 32.35 -10.30 19.52
N PRO A 233 32.32 -11.29 20.44
CA PRO A 233 32.31 -12.71 20.09
C PRO A 233 30.93 -13.21 19.65
N VAL A 234 29.91 -12.35 19.71
CA VAL A 234 28.52 -12.69 19.41
C VAL A 234 28.14 -12.05 18.08
N THR A 235 27.30 -12.74 17.31
CA THR A 235 26.68 -12.17 16.13
C THR A 235 25.25 -11.79 16.43
N ARG A 236 24.90 -10.60 15.94
CA ARG A 236 23.60 -9.97 16.04
C ARG A 236 22.85 -10.18 14.73
N LEU A 237 21.76 -10.93 14.75
CA LEU A 237 20.87 -11.16 13.63
C LEU A 237 19.64 -10.24 13.74
N SER A 238 19.28 -9.62 12.62
CA SER A 238 18.07 -8.81 12.48
C SER A 238 17.26 -9.27 11.27
N VAL A 239 15.94 -9.13 11.36
CA VAL A 239 15.02 -9.39 10.25
C VAL A 239 14.14 -8.17 10.05
N VAL A 240 14.06 -7.70 8.80
CA VAL A 240 13.35 -6.47 8.44
C VAL A 240 12.43 -6.74 7.26
N CYS A 241 11.21 -6.24 7.28
CA CYS A 241 10.31 -6.21 6.13
C CYS A 241 10.62 -4.97 5.29
N LEU A 242 10.93 -5.17 4.01
CA LEU A 242 11.24 -4.06 3.10
C LEU A 242 9.94 -3.36 2.68
N ARG A 243 9.63 -2.25 3.33
CA ARG A 243 8.39 -1.50 3.15
C ARG A 243 8.61 -0.03 3.48
N ALA A 244 8.19 0.84 2.56
CA ALA A 244 8.46 2.27 2.64
C ALA A 244 7.86 2.97 3.88
N ASN A 245 6.66 2.54 4.28
CA ASN A 245 5.74 3.35 5.06
C ASN A 245 5.44 2.82 6.48
N GLY A 246 6.29 1.90 6.96
CA GLY A 246 6.28 1.41 8.34
C GLY A 246 5.11 0.47 8.71
N ASP A 247 5.09 0.01 9.96
CA ASP A 247 4.11 -0.96 10.49
C ASP A 247 2.79 -0.34 10.98
N ALA A 248 2.74 1.00 11.06
CA ALA A 248 1.61 1.75 11.62
C ALA A 248 0.51 2.12 10.60
N ALA A 249 0.69 1.76 9.32
CA ALA A 249 -0.31 2.00 8.29
C ALA A 249 -1.55 1.11 8.49
N ALA A 250 -2.74 1.71 8.38
CA ALA A 250 -3.98 0.97 8.48
C ALA A 250 -4.04 -0.05 7.32
N GLY A 251 -4.28 -1.32 7.64
CA GLY A 251 -4.28 -2.41 6.65
C GLY A 251 -2.90 -2.98 6.29
N ALA A 252 -1.80 -2.43 6.82
CA ALA A 252 -0.49 -3.03 6.61
C ALA A 252 -0.38 -4.37 7.35
N ALA A 253 0.11 -5.39 6.65
CA ALA A 253 0.37 -6.70 7.24
C ALA A 253 1.47 -6.60 8.28
N GLN A 254 1.27 -7.24 9.43
CA GLN A 254 2.27 -7.34 10.50
C GLN A 254 2.88 -8.74 10.48
N PHE A 255 4.14 -8.86 10.86
CA PHE A 255 4.84 -10.14 10.83
C PHE A 255 5.54 -10.41 12.15
N LYS A 256 5.51 -11.66 12.57
CA LYS A 256 6.25 -12.16 13.72
C LYS A 256 7.32 -13.13 13.24
N CYS A 257 8.57 -12.89 13.62
CA CYS A 257 9.68 -13.76 13.27
C CYS A 257 10.06 -14.63 14.47
N LYS A 258 10.29 -15.91 14.19
CA LYS A 258 10.98 -16.83 15.08
C LYS A 258 12.32 -17.17 14.44
N LEU A 259 13.41 -16.88 15.14
CA LEU A 259 14.76 -17.25 14.75
C LEU A 259 15.33 -18.22 15.77
N TRP A 260 15.99 -19.27 15.31
CA TRP A 260 16.73 -20.15 16.21
C TRP A 260 17.92 -20.81 15.55
N VAL A 261 18.85 -21.21 16.40
CA VAL A 261 20.09 -21.89 16.05
C VAL A 261 20.20 -23.12 16.93
N GLU A 262 20.56 -24.26 16.34
CA GLU A 262 20.75 -25.54 17.03
C GLU A 262 22.24 -25.86 17.10
N ASP A 263 22.78 -26.07 18.31
CA ASP A 263 24.17 -26.49 18.48
C ASP A 263 24.39 -27.95 18.07
N ALA A 264 25.66 -28.38 17.97
CA ALA A 264 26.02 -29.76 17.63
C ALA A 264 25.50 -30.81 18.65
N ARG A 265 25.08 -30.37 19.84
CA ARG A 265 24.49 -31.22 20.88
C ARG A 265 22.96 -31.24 20.83
N GLY A 266 22.35 -30.56 19.86
CA GLY A 266 20.91 -30.45 19.69
C GLY A 266 20.23 -29.41 20.58
N ASN A 267 20.99 -28.57 21.29
CA ASN A 267 20.42 -27.48 22.08
C ASN A 267 20.01 -26.33 21.15
N ALA A 268 18.75 -25.93 21.21
CA ALA A 268 18.23 -24.82 20.43
C ALA A 268 18.22 -23.52 21.24
N THR A 269 18.83 -22.47 20.71
CA THR A 269 18.67 -21.09 21.21
C THR A 269 17.71 -20.35 20.28
N MET A 270 16.63 -19.80 20.82
CA MET A 270 15.54 -19.21 20.04
C MET A 270 15.21 -17.79 20.48
N ALA A 271 14.84 -16.94 19.53
CA ALA A 271 14.19 -15.65 19.77
C ALA A 271 12.91 -15.51 18.94
N ASN A 272 11.96 -14.76 19.50
CA ASN A 272 10.70 -14.43 18.87
C ASN A 272 10.46 -12.93 19.00
N PHE A 273 10.22 -12.24 17.89
CA PHE A 273 10.05 -10.78 17.88
C PHE A 273 9.15 -10.34 16.73
N TRP A 274 8.60 -9.14 16.82
CA TRP A 274 7.88 -8.51 15.71
C TRP A 274 8.90 -8.02 14.67
N VAL A 275 8.60 -8.24 13.39
CA VAL A 275 9.44 -7.78 12.29
C VAL A 275 9.08 -6.33 12.01
N GLU A 276 10.08 -5.46 12.05
CA GLU A 276 9.90 -4.06 11.70
C GLU A 276 9.89 -3.86 10.19
N SER A 277 9.08 -2.91 9.74
CA SER A 277 9.09 -2.41 8.37
C SER A 277 10.09 -1.26 8.21
N SER A 278 10.93 -1.31 7.18
CA SER A 278 11.87 -0.22 6.85
C SER A 278 11.96 0.04 5.36
N ASN A 279 12.18 1.30 5.02
CA ASN A 279 12.47 1.77 3.66
C ASN A 279 13.97 1.85 3.36
N LEU A 280 14.82 1.61 4.37
CA LEU A 280 16.29 1.66 4.33
C LEU A 280 16.90 3.03 3.97
N ALA A 281 16.18 4.14 4.18
CA ALA A 281 16.68 5.48 3.88
C ALA A 281 17.92 5.93 4.69
N GLY A 282 18.37 5.14 5.66
CA GLY A 282 19.54 5.42 6.51
C GLY A 282 20.81 4.62 6.19
N GLY A 283 20.82 3.78 5.14
CA GLY A 283 21.99 2.99 4.74
C GLY A 283 22.34 1.81 5.66
N ASP A 284 21.85 1.79 6.88
CA ASP A 284 21.99 0.66 7.80
C ASP A 284 20.65 -0.06 7.98
N ALA A 285 20.64 -1.38 7.74
CA ALA A 285 19.59 -2.28 8.21
C ALA A 285 19.68 -2.53 9.74
N ALA A 286 20.41 -1.67 10.47
CA ALA A 286 20.57 -1.71 11.92
C ALA A 286 19.27 -1.29 12.60
N VAL A 287 18.30 -2.19 12.53
CA VAL A 287 17.07 -2.20 13.29
C VAL A 287 17.44 -2.47 14.75
N GLU A 288 17.35 -1.43 15.57
CA GLU A 288 17.65 -1.47 17.00
C GLU A 288 16.59 -2.26 17.81
N GLN A 289 15.48 -2.68 17.18
CA GLN A 289 14.38 -3.42 17.81
C GLN A 289 13.95 -4.63 16.94
N GLY A 290 14.32 -5.84 17.37
CA GLY A 290 14.14 -7.07 16.57
C GLY A 290 15.40 -7.94 16.54
N LEU A 291 16.04 -8.05 17.70
CA LEU A 291 17.42 -8.47 17.82
C LEU A 291 17.55 -9.91 18.31
N PHE A 292 18.43 -10.67 17.68
CA PHE A 292 18.84 -11.97 18.18
C PHE A 292 20.36 -12.06 18.28
N LEU A 293 20.87 -12.53 19.43
CA LEU A 293 22.30 -12.66 19.72
C LEU A 293 22.65 -14.15 19.80
N ALA A 294 23.59 -14.60 18.97
CA ALA A 294 24.06 -15.98 18.96
C ALA A 294 25.58 -16.08 18.70
N VAL A 295 26.20 -17.13 19.24
CA VAL A 295 27.55 -17.54 18.82
C VAL A 295 27.37 -18.29 17.49
N MET A 296 27.90 -17.72 16.41
CA MET A 296 27.50 -18.11 15.05
C MET A 296 27.79 -19.57 14.71
N LEU A 297 26.75 -20.24 14.21
CA LEU A 297 26.84 -21.47 13.43
C LEU A 297 26.60 -21.15 11.96
N GLU A 298 26.91 -22.09 11.07
CA GLU A 298 26.77 -21.89 9.62
C GLU A 298 25.31 -21.73 9.16
N LEU A 299 24.35 -22.24 9.94
CA LEU A 299 22.94 -22.30 9.58
C LEU A 299 22.04 -21.68 10.65
N VAL A 300 21.02 -20.95 10.21
CA VAL A 300 19.97 -20.36 11.04
C VAL A 300 18.62 -20.88 10.56
N GLN A 301 17.72 -21.19 11.48
CA GLN A 301 16.33 -21.47 11.17
C GLN A 301 15.48 -20.21 11.34
N VAL A 302 14.66 -19.92 10.34
CA VAL A 302 13.76 -18.77 10.31
C VAL A 302 12.34 -19.22 10.02
N ARG A 303 11.38 -18.69 10.76
CA ARG A 303 9.95 -18.82 10.48
C ARG A 303 9.30 -17.44 10.62
N ILE A 304 8.57 -17.04 9.59
CA ILE A 304 7.81 -15.79 9.59
C ILE A 304 6.33 -16.16 9.65
N ASP A 305 5.63 -15.65 10.66
CA ASP A 305 4.18 -15.75 10.80
C ASP A 305 3.55 -14.41 10.39
N LYS A 306 2.63 -14.43 9.42
CA LYS A 306 1.86 -13.24 9.01
C LYS A 306 0.66 -13.06 9.94
N HIS A 307 0.41 -11.82 10.33
CA HIS A 307 -0.71 -11.43 11.18
C HIS A 307 -1.51 -10.34 10.46
N ASP A 308 -2.72 -10.69 10.03
CA ASP A 308 -3.63 -9.72 9.44
C ASP A 308 -4.26 -8.90 10.57
N ARG A 309 -4.21 -7.58 10.45
CA ARG A 309 -4.79 -6.65 11.42
C ARG A 309 -6.31 -6.48 11.20
N ALA A 310 -6.99 -7.52 10.73
CA ALA A 310 -8.41 -7.48 10.40
C ALA A 310 -9.27 -7.35 11.67
N ALA A 311 -10.00 -6.22 11.76
CA ALA A 311 -11.17 -5.99 12.61
C ALA A 311 -11.02 -6.11 14.14
N ALA A 312 -10.18 -5.28 14.77
CA ALA A 312 -10.27 -5.03 16.21
C ALA A 312 -11.36 -3.99 16.60
N ASN A 313 -12.22 -3.56 15.67
CA ASN A 313 -13.29 -2.56 15.89
C ASN A 313 -14.70 -3.10 15.62
N SER A 314 -14.96 -4.40 15.85
CA SER A 314 -16.32 -4.86 16.12
C SER A 314 -16.47 -5.11 17.62
N THR A 315 -16.61 -4.05 18.41
CA THR A 315 -17.14 -4.18 19.77
C THR A 315 -18.60 -4.61 19.64
N PRO A 316 -19.02 -5.80 20.10
CA PRO A 316 -20.43 -6.07 20.24
C PRO A 316 -20.96 -5.12 21.32
N THR A 317 -21.92 -4.28 20.96
CA THR A 317 -22.72 -3.49 21.89
C THR A 317 -23.18 -4.43 23.02
N PRO A 318 -22.82 -4.19 24.29
CA PRO A 318 -23.34 -5.02 25.37
C PRO A 318 -24.85 -4.80 25.44
N ALA A 319 -25.61 -5.87 25.22
CA ALA A 319 -27.04 -5.88 25.43
C ALA A 319 -27.34 -5.41 26.85
N ALA A 320 -28.19 -4.39 26.98
CA ALA A 320 -28.67 -3.89 28.25
C ALA A 320 -29.30 -5.05 29.04
N ARG A 321 -28.66 -5.43 30.15
CA ARG A 321 -29.27 -6.31 31.15
C ARG A 321 -30.27 -5.46 31.94
N SER A 322 -31.56 -5.78 31.82
CA SER A 322 -32.57 -5.23 32.73
C SER A 322 -32.30 -5.76 34.14
N SER A 323 -32.15 -4.85 35.09
CA SER A 323 -32.11 -5.15 36.51
C SER A 323 -33.54 -5.25 37.02
N ASP A 324 -34.08 -6.46 37.13
CA ASP A 324 -35.23 -6.73 37.99
C ASP A 324 -34.71 -6.95 39.42
N ALA A 325 -34.88 -5.93 40.26
CA ALA A 325 -34.67 -6.01 41.69
C ALA A 325 -35.95 -6.56 42.33
N GLN A 326 -35.93 -7.82 42.76
CA GLN A 326 -37.01 -8.41 43.55
C GLN A 326 -36.64 -8.31 45.04
N LEU A 327 -37.38 -7.44 45.74
CA LEU A 327 -37.30 -7.22 47.17
C LEU A 327 -37.85 -8.45 47.91
N VAL A 328 -37.04 -9.04 48.78
CA VAL A 328 -37.46 -10.10 49.70
C VAL A 328 -38.09 -9.44 50.93
N ALA A 329 -39.38 -9.69 51.17
CA ALA A 329 -40.03 -9.43 52.44
C ALA A 329 -40.23 -10.77 53.17
N THR A 330 -39.49 -10.98 54.25
CA THR A 330 -39.78 -12.04 55.23
C THR A 330 -40.46 -11.42 56.44
N ALA A 331 -41.62 -11.98 56.79
CA ALA A 331 -42.26 -11.84 58.10
C ALA A 331 -41.55 -12.72 59.13
#